data_AF-A0A1A6DTV7-F1
#
_entry.id   AF-A0A1A6DTV7-F1
#
_cell.length_a   1.000
_cell.length_b   1.000
_cell.length_c   1.000
_cell.angle_alpha   90.00
_cell.angle_beta   90.00
_cell.angle_gamma   90.00
#
_symmetry.space_group_name_H-M   'P 1'
#
loop_
_entity.id
_entity.type
_entity.pdbx_description
1 polymer ?
#
loop_
_entity_poly.entity_id
_entity_poly.type
_entity_poly.pdbx_seq_one_letter_code
_entity_poly.pdbx_strand_id
1 'polypeptide(L)'
;MHTPQPPRPAPPHRWRAMGRWVAVGAVAVAAAGCSVIGLAYNRLPTVVMWRLDSLWDLDATQRQGLDEATRRWHQWHRREQLPAIAALLRRWQTLVIGPLDADTVCREADAVRALLRQAADRTVDDLAHWLPTLTDAQLAHWRERLAEGDREWRRDWGESDIDRGVRLGRTRERLEMFYGRLDETQRRWLRERLRAVDPRPDRAWAERQRRQNDWLETARRLRGQAPDVAVAEVRALWARTWQSPDPVLAAHQAAVWVEGCSWLADWHAQATPEQRARAASQLQAYERDIRALIPNGSPPNASLSRAIAGP
;
A
#
# COMPACT_ATOMS: atom_id res chain seq x y z
N MET A 1 78.40 -14.67 4.24
CA MET A 1 77.81 -14.17 5.49
C MET A 1 76.33 -13.89 5.24
N HIS A 2 75.44 -14.83 5.56
CA HIS A 2 73.98 -14.61 5.53
C HIS A 2 73.49 -14.64 6.97
N THR A 3 73.01 -13.50 7.45
CA THR A 3 72.34 -13.37 8.73
C THR A 3 70.88 -13.84 8.61
N PRO A 4 70.39 -14.70 9.52
CA PRO A 4 68.99 -15.13 9.49
C PRO A 4 68.07 -14.01 9.99
N GLN A 5 66.96 -13.81 9.28
CA GLN A 5 65.92 -12.83 9.61
C GLN A 5 65.08 -13.35 10.79
N PRO A 6 64.74 -12.51 11.80
CA PRO A 6 63.95 -12.96 12.94
C PRO A 6 62.48 -13.22 12.55
N PRO A 7 61.79 -14.16 13.22
CA PRO A 7 60.40 -14.47 12.94
C PRO A 7 59.47 -13.30 13.27
N ARG A 8 58.48 -13.07 12.41
CA ARG A 8 57.46 -12.03 12.61
C ARG A 8 56.62 -12.33 13.85
N PRO A 9 56.31 -11.32 14.69
CA PRO A 9 55.49 -11.53 15.88
C PRO A 9 54.08 -11.97 15.49
N ALA A 10 53.57 -13.00 16.17
CA ALA A 10 52.18 -13.41 16.05
C ALA A 10 51.24 -12.28 16.52
N PRO A 11 50.12 -12.02 15.82
CA PRO A 11 49.19 -10.96 16.21
C PRO A 11 48.63 -11.22 17.63
N PRO A 12 48.42 -10.19 18.45
CA PRO A 12 48.01 -10.38 19.83
C PRO A 12 46.66 -11.09 19.91
N HIS A 13 46.54 -12.08 20.80
CA HIS A 13 45.34 -12.92 21.02
C HIS A 13 44.02 -12.12 21.16
N ARG A 14 44.10 -10.86 21.61
CA ARG A 14 42.97 -9.92 21.74
C ARG A 14 42.34 -9.51 20.40
N TRP A 15 43.08 -9.52 19.29
CA TRP A 15 42.56 -9.20 17.96
C TRP A 15 41.71 -10.32 17.37
N ARG A 16 42.03 -11.58 17.69
CA ARG A 16 41.21 -12.76 17.32
C ARG A 16 39.90 -12.83 18.11
N ALA A 17 39.91 -12.40 19.38
CA ALA A 17 38.71 -12.31 20.19
C ALA A 17 37.79 -11.17 19.71
N MET A 18 38.34 -10.00 19.38
CA MET A 18 37.58 -8.86 18.83
C MET A 18 36.93 -9.21 17.48
N GLY A 19 37.65 -9.88 16.59
CA GLY A 19 37.13 -10.33 15.29
C GLY A 19 35.98 -11.34 15.41
N ARG A 20 36.00 -12.22 16.43
CA ARG A 20 34.89 -13.16 16.71
C ARG A 20 33.63 -12.43 17.21
N TRP A 21 33.75 -11.42 18.07
CA TRP A 21 32.60 -10.66 18.54
C TRP A 21 32.01 -9.74 17.47
N VAL A 22 32.85 -9.16 16.60
CA VAL A 22 32.38 -8.39 15.43
C VAL A 22 31.69 -9.30 14.42
N ALA A 23 32.22 -10.50 14.14
CA ALA A 23 31.59 -11.46 13.25
C ALA A 23 30.27 -12.01 13.83
N VAL A 24 30.20 -12.32 15.13
CA VAL A 24 28.97 -12.73 15.82
C VAL A 24 27.94 -11.59 15.84
N GLY A 25 28.38 -10.35 16.06
CA GLY A 25 27.53 -9.16 15.96
C GLY A 25 26.99 -8.93 14.55
N ALA A 26 27.83 -9.07 13.52
CA ALA A 26 27.41 -8.92 12.12
C ALA A 26 26.47 -10.05 11.68
N VAL A 27 26.72 -11.29 12.12
CA VAL A 27 25.82 -12.44 11.91
C VAL A 27 24.51 -12.26 12.69
N ALA A 28 24.53 -11.70 13.89
CA ALA A 28 23.32 -11.39 14.65
C ALA A 28 22.49 -10.26 14.02
N VAL A 29 23.13 -9.24 13.45
CA VAL A 29 22.45 -8.17 12.68
C VAL A 29 21.95 -8.69 11.33
N ALA A 30 22.67 -9.62 10.68
CA ALA A 30 22.20 -10.30 9.47
C ALA A 30 21.08 -11.32 9.76
N ALA A 31 21.09 -11.95 10.94
CA ALA A 31 20.06 -12.89 11.40
C ALA A 31 18.83 -12.16 11.95
N ALA A 32 18.99 -10.97 12.52
CA ALA A 32 17.92 -10.03 12.79
C ALA A 32 17.56 -9.31 11.50
N GLY A 33 16.85 -9.99 10.61
CA GLY A 33 16.31 -9.46 9.35
C GLY A 33 15.34 -8.30 9.58
N CYS A 34 15.85 -7.14 9.99
CA CYS A 34 15.13 -5.89 10.08
C CYS A 34 14.87 -5.40 8.66
N SER A 35 13.92 -6.01 7.96
CA SER A 35 13.31 -5.36 6.81
C SER A 35 12.82 -3.99 7.28
N VAL A 36 13.15 -2.95 6.51
CA VAL A 36 12.62 -1.59 6.73
C VAL A 36 11.09 -1.62 6.79
N ILE A 37 10.46 -2.56 6.08
CA ILE A 37 9.02 -2.82 6.13
C ILE A 37 8.62 -3.29 7.53
N GLY A 38 9.34 -4.24 8.12
CA GLY A 38 9.09 -4.71 9.49
C GLY A 38 9.15 -3.57 10.52
N LEU A 39 10.19 -2.74 10.44
CA LEU A 39 10.37 -1.60 11.35
C LEU A 39 9.28 -0.53 11.19
N ALA A 40 8.99 -0.14 9.95
CA ALA A 40 7.98 0.87 9.65
C ALA A 40 6.57 0.38 10.01
N TYR A 41 6.25 -0.86 9.65
CA TYR A 41 4.93 -1.46 9.86
C TYR A 41 4.62 -1.64 11.35
N ASN A 42 5.60 -2.05 12.17
CA ASN A 42 5.38 -2.16 13.62
C ASN A 42 5.07 -0.81 14.29
N ARG A 43 5.44 0.32 13.66
CA ARG A 43 5.12 1.68 14.10
C ARG A 43 3.87 2.26 13.42
N LEU A 44 3.18 1.47 12.58
CA LEU A 44 2.03 1.93 11.82
C LEU A 44 0.96 2.58 12.69
N PRO A 45 0.58 2.06 13.88
CA PRO A 45 -0.41 2.72 14.72
C PRO A 45 -0.02 4.15 15.11
N THR A 46 1.25 4.37 15.48
CA THR A 46 1.75 5.70 15.83
C THR A 46 1.72 6.65 14.64
N VAL A 47 2.13 6.18 13.46
CA VAL A 47 2.11 6.99 12.23
C VAL A 47 0.68 7.34 11.82
N VAL A 48 -0.25 6.38 11.93
CA VAL A 48 -1.68 6.60 11.65
C VAL A 48 -2.26 7.62 12.63
N MET A 49 -1.95 7.51 13.93
CA MET A 49 -2.43 8.49 14.92
C MET A 49 -1.89 9.89 14.66
N TRP A 50 -0.61 10.04 14.32
CA TRP A 50 -0.07 11.35 13.90
C TRP A 50 -0.79 11.91 12.67
N ARG A 51 -1.13 11.05 11.71
CA ARG A 51 -1.85 11.46 10.50
C ARG A 51 -3.30 11.86 10.80
N LEU A 52 -4.02 11.08 11.60
CA LEU A 52 -5.39 11.36 12.02
C LEU A 52 -5.44 12.67 12.81
N ASP A 53 -4.51 12.86 13.73
CA ASP A 53 -4.39 14.10 14.49
C ASP A 53 -4.13 15.32 13.59
N SER A 54 -3.17 15.21 12.66
CA SER A 54 -2.92 16.28 11.68
C SER A 54 -4.13 16.60 10.81
N LEU A 55 -5.04 15.64 10.59
CA LEU A 55 -6.23 15.82 9.77
C LEU A 55 -7.43 16.36 10.54
N TRP A 56 -7.67 15.85 11.75
CA TRP A 56 -8.91 16.06 12.49
C TRP A 56 -8.74 16.94 13.74
N ASP A 57 -7.50 17.29 14.11
CA ASP A 57 -7.18 18.09 15.30
C ASP A 57 -7.82 17.50 16.57
N LEU A 58 -7.37 16.31 16.95
CA LEU A 58 -8.07 15.46 17.91
C LEU A 58 -7.94 15.98 19.34
N ASP A 59 -9.07 16.04 20.06
CA ASP A 59 -9.07 16.25 21.50
C ASP A 59 -8.55 15.03 22.28
N ALA A 60 -8.41 15.16 23.59
CA ALA A 60 -7.86 14.09 24.44
C ALA A 60 -8.69 12.80 24.41
N THR A 61 -10.02 12.90 24.38
CA THR A 61 -10.93 11.75 24.37
C THR A 61 -10.89 11.05 23.02
N GLN A 62 -10.99 11.81 21.93
CA GLN A 62 -10.89 11.29 20.57
C GLN A 62 -9.52 10.63 20.32
N ARG A 63 -8.43 11.25 20.80
CA ARG A 63 -7.07 10.70 20.65
C ARG A 63 -6.91 9.35 21.34
N GLN A 64 -7.38 9.23 22.58
CA GLN A 64 -7.31 7.95 23.30
C GLN A 64 -8.12 6.87 22.57
N GLY A 65 -9.37 7.18 22.22
CA GLY A 65 -10.27 6.21 21.62
C GLY A 65 -9.86 5.77 20.21
N LEU A 66 -9.34 6.69 19.39
CA LEU A 66 -8.80 6.37 18.06
C LEU A 66 -7.46 5.62 18.13
N ASP A 67 -6.62 5.82 19.16
CA ASP A 67 -5.41 5.01 19.36
C ASP A 67 -5.78 3.56 19.65
N GLU A 68 -6.75 3.34 20.53
CA GLU A 68 -7.27 2.00 20.82
C GLU A 68 -7.88 1.35 19.58
N ALA A 69 -8.70 2.07 18.82
CA ALA A 69 -9.28 1.60 17.56
C ALA A 69 -8.20 1.21 16.53
N THR A 70 -7.21 2.08 16.34
CA THR A 70 -6.10 1.84 15.42
C THR A 70 -5.28 0.62 15.82
N ARG A 71 -5.02 0.41 17.11
CA ARG A 71 -4.32 -0.78 17.62
C ARG A 71 -5.13 -2.06 17.39
N ARG A 72 -6.43 -2.03 17.65
CA ARG A 72 -7.33 -3.17 17.38
C ARG A 72 -7.34 -3.53 15.90
N TRP A 73 -7.51 -2.53 15.02
CA TRP A 73 -7.50 -2.73 13.58
C TRP A 73 -6.15 -3.28 13.09
N HIS A 74 -5.03 -2.73 13.59
CA HIS A 74 -3.69 -3.20 13.23
C HIS A 74 -3.45 -4.65 13.67
N GLN A 75 -3.89 -5.03 14.88
CA GLN A 75 -3.80 -6.41 15.36
C GLN A 75 -4.65 -7.36 14.50
N TRP A 76 -5.87 -6.95 14.13
CA TRP A 76 -6.72 -7.68 13.20
C TRP A 76 -6.03 -7.86 11.85
N HIS A 77 -5.52 -6.78 11.25
CA HIS A 77 -4.86 -6.81 9.95
C HIS A 77 -3.68 -7.80 9.94
N ARG A 78 -2.89 -7.82 11.01
CA ARG A 78 -1.77 -8.76 11.18
C ARG A 78 -2.21 -10.23 11.28
N ARG A 79 -3.28 -10.50 12.05
CA ARG A 79 -3.76 -11.86 12.30
C ARG A 79 -4.53 -12.44 11.13
N GLU A 80 -5.31 -11.61 10.45
CA GLU A 80 -6.33 -12.05 9.51
C GLU A 80 -5.94 -11.72 8.06
N GLN A 81 -5.57 -10.46 7.79
CA GLN A 81 -5.37 -9.98 6.43
C GLN A 81 -3.96 -10.25 5.88
N LEU A 82 -2.91 -10.10 6.70
CA LEU A 82 -1.52 -10.38 6.27
C LEU A 82 -1.28 -11.83 5.79
N PRO A 83 -1.82 -12.89 6.43
CA PRO A 83 -1.70 -14.25 5.90
C PRO A 83 -2.30 -14.39 4.49
N ALA A 84 -3.42 -13.69 4.25
CA ALA A 84 -4.11 -13.68 2.97
C ALA A 84 -3.30 -12.93 1.89
N ILE A 85 -2.68 -11.80 2.26
CA ILE A 85 -1.73 -11.07 1.40
C ILE A 85 -0.50 -11.93 1.08
N ALA A 86 0.06 -12.64 2.07
CA ALA A 86 1.18 -13.55 1.83
C ALA A 86 0.81 -14.68 0.85
N ALA A 87 -0.41 -15.21 0.93
CA ALA A 87 -0.90 -16.21 -0.02
C ALA A 87 -1.01 -15.66 -1.46
N LEU A 88 -1.50 -14.41 -1.61
CA LEU A 88 -1.52 -13.72 -2.90
C LEU A 88 -0.12 -13.56 -3.48
N LEU A 89 0.82 -13.04 -2.69
CA LEU A 89 2.21 -12.85 -3.11
C LEU A 89 2.86 -14.18 -3.52
N ARG A 90 2.59 -15.27 -2.80
CA ARG A 90 3.05 -16.61 -3.16
C ARG A 90 2.49 -17.07 -4.50
N ARG A 91 1.20 -16.85 -4.75
CA ARG A 91 0.56 -17.19 -6.02
C ARG A 91 1.16 -16.40 -7.18
N TRP A 92 1.39 -15.10 -6.98
CA TRP A 92 1.94 -14.21 -8.00
C TRP A 92 3.37 -14.57 -8.39
N GLN A 93 4.17 -15.14 -7.49
CA GLN A 93 5.50 -15.65 -7.82
C GLN A 93 5.48 -16.67 -8.94
N THR A 94 4.47 -17.55 -8.97
CA THR A 94 4.31 -18.55 -10.04
C THR A 94 3.77 -17.90 -11.31
N LEU A 95 2.75 -17.05 -11.17
CA LEU A 95 2.08 -16.41 -12.30
C LEU A 95 3.05 -15.55 -13.13
N VAL A 96 3.91 -14.77 -12.47
CA VAL A 96 4.80 -13.80 -13.14
C VAL A 96 5.94 -14.45 -13.93
N ILE A 97 6.17 -15.76 -13.80
CA ILE A 97 7.16 -16.48 -14.62
C ILE A 97 6.62 -16.73 -16.04
N GLY A 98 5.34 -17.07 -16.13
CA GLY A 98 4.67 -17.39 -17.39
C GLY A 98 4.11 -16.16 -18.11
N PRO A 99 3.48 -16.33 -19.28
CA PRO A 99 2.69 -15.27 -19.90
C PRO A 99 1.49 -14.90 -19.00
N LEU A 100 1.11 -13.61 -19.02
CA LEU A 100 -0.06 -13.08 -18.31
C LEU A 100 -1.00 -12.40 -19.29
N ASP A 101 -2.27 -12.80 -19.26
CA ASP A 101 -3.35 -12.12 -19.99
C ASP A 101 -4.11 -11.12 -19.10
N ALA A 102 -4.88 -10.24 -19.74
CA ALA A 102 -5.62 -9.18 -19.05
C ALA A 102 -6.64 -9.74 -18.05
N ASP A 103 -7.32 -10.83 -18.39
CA ASP A 103 -8.34 -11.46 -17.53
C ASP A 103 -7.71 -12.00 -16.24
N THR A 104 -6.54 -12.64 -16.34
CA THR A 104 -5.78 -13.12 -15.18
C THR A 104 -5.34 -11.96 -14.31
N VAL A 105 -4.81 -10.88 -14.91
CA VAL A 105 -4.43 -9.68 -14.15
C VAL A 105 -5.64 -9.09 -13.42
N CYS A 106 -6.79 -8.99 -14.06
CA CYS A 106 -8.01 -8.45 -13.46
C CYS A 106 -8.54 -9.32 -12.32
N ARG A 107 -8.56 -10.65 -12.48
CA ARG A 107 -8.94 -11.57 -11.37
C ARG A 107 -8.04 -11.38 -10.15
N GLU A 108 -6.73 -11.25 -10.36
CA GLU A 108 -5.78 -11.04 -9.27
C GLU A 108 -5.91 -9.65 -8.61
N ALA A 109 -6.16 -8.62 -9.42
CA ALA A 109 -6.42 -7.27 -8.92
C ALA A 109 -7.74 -7.19 -8.12
N ASP A 110 -8.75 -7.98 -8.48
CA ASP A 110 -10.04 -8.07 -7.77
C ASP A 110 -9.92 -8.71 -6.40
N ALA A 111 -9.02 -9.67 -6.25
CA ALA A 111 -8.68 -10.22 -4.94
C ALA A 111 -8.09 -9.14 -4.02
N VAL A 112 -7.28 -8.22 -4.55
CA VAL A 112 -6.78 -7.05 -3.78
C VAL A 112 -7.93 -6.11 -3.43
N ARG A 113 -8.86 -5.83 -4.37
CA ARG A 113 -10.06 -5.01 -4.08
C ARG A 113 -10.93 -5.62 -2.98
N ALA A 114 -11.06 -6.94 -2.94
CA ALA A 114 -11.79 -7.64 -1.88
C ALA A 114 -11.13 -7.44 -0.51
N LEU A 115 -9.80 -7.54 -0.43
CA LEU A 115 -9.04 -7.25 0.79
C LEU A 115 -9.22 -5.81 1.27
N LEU A 116 -9.17 -4.84 0.36
CA LEU A 116 -9.37 -3.41 0.68
C LEU A 116 -10.78 -3.14 1.20
N ARG A 117 -11.81 -3.74 0.58
CA ARG A 117 -13.20 -3.62 1.06
C ARG A 117 -13.37 -4.18 2.46
N GLN A 118 -12.83 -5.37 2.73
CA GLN A 118 -12.87 -5.95 4.06
C GLN A 118 -12.15 -5.09 5.11
N ALA A 119 -10.99 -4.53 4.75
CA ALA A 119 -10.26 -3.61 5.61
C ALA A 119 -11.10 -2.36 5.94
N ALA A 120 -11.84 -1.81 4.96
CA ALA A 120 -12.75 -0.70 5.15
C ALA A 120 -13.95 -1.09 6.05
N ASP A 121 -14.56 -2.25 5.82
CA ASP A 121 -15.68 -2.76 6.63
C ASP A 121 -15.30 -2.86 8.13
N ARG A 122 -14.05 -3.22 8.42
CA ARG A 122 -13.52 -3.30 9.80
C ARG A 122 -13.38 -1.94 10.49
N THR A 123 -13.50 -0.84 9.77
CA THR A 123 -13.45 0.52 10.33
C THR A 123 -14.83 1.14 10.53
N VAL A 124 -15.89 0.49 10.04
CA VAL A 124 -17.25 1.07 10.02
C VAL A 124 -17.72 1.47 11.41
N ASP A 125 -17.61 0.56 12.38
CA ASP A 125 -18.14 0.81 13.73
C ASP A 125 -17.33 1.90 14.45
N ASP A 126 -15.99 1.90 14.32
CA ASP A 126 -15.14 2.94 14.88
C ASP A 126 -15.42 4.31 14.23
N LEU A 127 -15.60 4.37 12.91
CA LEU A 127 -15.94 5.61 12.21
C LEU A 127 -17.34 6.11 12.55
N ALA A 128 -18.33 5.21 12.67
CA ALA A 128 -19.69 5.57 13.07
C ALA A 128 -19.72 6.14 14.50
N HIS A 129 -18.81 5.68 15.36
CA HIS A 129 -18.64 6.21 16.70
C HIS A 129 -17.92 7.59 16.71
N TRP A 130 -16.82 7.74 15.97
CA TRP A 130 -15.96 8.93 16.08
C TRP A 130 -16.32 10.09 15.15
N LEU A 131 -16.77 9.83 13.91
CA LEU A 131 -17.18 10.90 12.98
C LEU A 131 -18.22 11.89 13.55
N PRO A 132 -19.30 11.47 14.24
CA PRO A 132 -20.27 12.41 14.81
C PRO A 132 -19.72 13.24 15.97
N THR A 133 -18.56 12.89 16.52
CA THR A 133 -17.92 13.67 17.60
C THR A 133 -17.11 14.85 17.06
N LEU A 134 -16.81 14.90 15.76
CA LEU A 134 -16.05 15.99 15.16
C LEU A 134 -16.82 17.31 15.27
N THR A 135 -16.20 18.33 15.86
CA THR A 135 -16.75 19.68 16.00
C THR A 135 -16.72 20.46 14.69
N ASP A 136 -17.40 21.59 14.61
CA ASP A 136 -17.36 22.43 13.40
C ASP A 136 -15.97 23.01 13.13
N ALA A 137 -15.21 23.33 14.19
CA ALA A 137 -13.81 23.74 14.06
C ALA A 137 -12.95 22.62 13.47
N GLN A 138 -13.12 21.39 13.94
CA GLN A 138 -12.39 20.22 13.42
C GLN A 138 -12.76 19.89 11.97
N LEU A 139 -14.04 20.03 11.58
CA LEU A 139 -14.46 19.87 10.18
C LEU A 139 -13.91 20.99 9.28
N ALA A 140 -13.79 22.22 9.79
CA ALA A 140 -13.16 23.33 9.07
C ALA A 140 -11.65 23.07 8.87
N HIS A 141 -10.96 22.68 9.94
CA HIS A 141 -9.56 22.27 9.90
C HIS A 141 -9.35 21.13 8.88
N TRP A 142 -10.15 20.06 8.95
CA TRP A 142 -10.05 18.95 8.01
C TRP A 142 -10.20 19.42 6.55
N ARG A 143 -11.13 20.34 6.27
CA ARG A 143 -11.27 20.93 4.92
C ARG A 143 -10.02 21.67 4.47
N GLU A 144 -9.37 22.44 5.35
CA GLU A 144 -8.12 23.13 5.04
C GLU A 144 -6.98 22.14 4.72
N ARG A 145 -6.88 21.08 5.52
CA ARG A 145 -5.91 19.99 5.30
C ARG A 145 -6.14 19.26 3.98
N LEU A 146 -7.39 19.08 3.59
CA LEU A 146 -7.76 18.53 2.28
C LEU A 146 -7.37 19.47 1.14
N ALA A 147 -7.63 20.77 1.29
CA ALA A 147 -7.25 21.79 0.31
C ALA A 147 -5.73 21.91 0.12
N GLU A 148 -4.92 21.66 1.15
CA GLU A 148 -3.46 21.50 1.03
C GLU A 148 -3.08 20.30 0.17
N GLY A 149 -3.62 19.11 0.49
CA GLY A 149 -3.35 17.90 -0.30
C GLY A 149 -3.84 18.00 -1.74
N ASP A 150 -4.86 18.82 -1.98
CA ASP A 150 -5.38 19.13 -3.31
C ASP A 150 -4.44 19.97 -4.15
N ARG A 151 -3.73 20.92 -3.55
CA ARG A 151 -2.69 21.69 -4.26
C ARG A 151 -1.55 20.79 -4.71
N GLU A 152 -1.12 19.88 -3.83
CA GLU A 152 -0.14 18.85 -4.16
C GLU A 152 -0.66 17.91 -5.26
N TRP A 153 -1.89 17.43 -5.14
CA TRP A 153 -2.47 16.56 -6.16
C TRP A 153 -2.54 17.24 -7.52
N ARG A 154 -2.97 18.51 -7.60
CA ARG A 154 -3.05 19.24 -8.88
C ARG A 154 -1.68 19.44 -9.50
N ARG A 155 -0.67 19.77 -8.70
CA ARG A 155 0.72 19.91 -9.15
C ARG A 155 1.24 18.60 -9.75
N ASP A 156 1.00 17.49 -9.07
CA ASP A 156 1.56 16.20 -9.45
C ASP A 156 0.76 15.52 -10.59
N TRP A 157 -0.57 15.61 -10.55
CA TRP A 157 -1.48 14.79 -11.37
C TRP A 157 -2.40 15.58 -12.30
N GLY A 158 -2.42 16.91 -12.18
CA GLY A 158 -3.24 17.79 -13.02
C GLY A 158 -2.67 18.03 -14.43
N GLU A 159 -1.37 17.80 -14.62
CA GLU A 159 -0.74 17.84 -15.95
C GLU A 159 -1.12 16.60 -16.76
N SER A 160 -1.64 16.83 -17.97
CA SER A 160 -2.05 15.77 -18.89
C SER A 160 -0.89 15.32 -19.78
N ASP A 161 0.09 16.20 -20.03
CA ASP A 161 1.30 15.84 -20.76
C ASP A 161 2.19 14.92 -19.91
N ILE A 162 2.38 13.69 -20.39
CA ILE A 162 3.12 12.66 -19.65
C ILE A 162 4.62 12.97 -19.47
N ASP A 163 5.20 13.81 -20.33
CA ASP A 163 6.62 14.18 -20.28
C ASP A 163 6.85 15.37 -19.32
N ARG A 164 5.82 16.18 -19.07
CA ARG A 164 5.85 17.25 -18.05
C ARG A 164 5.32 16.80 -16.68
N GLY A 165 4.41 15.84 -16.64
CA GLY A 165 3.79 15.34 -15.41
C GLY A 165 4.57 14.20 -14.74
N VAL A 166 4.08 13.74 -13.57
CA VAL A 166 4.75 12.67 -12.80
C VAL A 166 4.44 11.25 -13.29
N ARG A 167 3.50 11.11 -14.23
CA ARG A 167 2.91 9.81 -14.65
C ARG A 167 3.97 8.87 -15.21
N LEU A 168 4.78 9.33 -16.16
CA LEU A 168 5.83 8.51 -16.77
C LEU A 168 6.86 8.07 -15.73
N GLY A 169 7.33 9.00 -14.90
CA GLY A 169 8.32 8.72 -13.84
C GLY A 169 7.80 7.70 -12.83
N ARG A 170 6.61 7.92 -12.25
CA ARG A 170 6.02 7.02 -11.26
C ARG A 170 5.69 5.64 -11.82
N THR A 171 5.22 5.57 -13.07
CA THR A 171 4.97 4.27 -13.72
C THR A 171 6.28 3.53 -13.94
N ARG A 172 7.33 4.19 -14.45
CA ARG A 172 8.66 3.59 -14.60
C ARG A 172 9.19 3.06 -13.27
N GLU A 173 9.19 3.88 -12.22
CA GLU A 173 9.68 3.49 -10.89
C GLU A 173 8.98 2.25 -10.34
N ARG A 174 7.66 2.14 -10.52
CA ARG A 174 6.89 0.96 -10.11
C ARG A 174 7.26 -0.28 -10.91
N LEU A 175 7.48 -0.14 -12.22
CA LEU A 175 7.94 -1.26 -13.05
C LEU A 175 9.34 -1.70 -12.64
N GLU A 176 10.26 -0.76 -12.46
CA GLU A 176 11.66 -1.03 -12.09
C GLU A 176 11.80 -1.66 -10.70
N MET A 177 10.88 -1.34 -9.78
CA MET A 177 10.80 -1.97 -8.46
C MET A 177 10.65 -3.49 -8.55
N PHE A 178 9.88 -4.00 -9.52
CA PHE A 178 9.65 -5.44 -9.69
C PHE A 178 10.55 -6.07 -10.74
N TYR A 179 10.63 -5.47 -11.92
CA TYR A 179 11.29 -6.05 -13.10
C TYR A 179 12.78 -5.68 -13.20
N GLY A 180 13.27 -4.74 -12.39
CA GLY A 180 14.62 -4.17 -12.52
C GLY A 180 14.68 -3.08 -13.60
N ARG A 181 15.88 -2.58 -13.88
CA ARG A 181 16.09 -1.44 -14.80
C ARG A 181 15.49 -1.71 -16.19
N LEU A 182 14.79 -0.72 -16.73
CA LEU A 182 14.23 -0.80 -18.08
C LEU A 182 15.29 -0.41 -19.13
N ASP A 183 15.36 -1.15 -20.23
CA ASP A 183 16.22 -0.79 -21.37
C ASP A 183 15.64 0.38 -22.18
N GLU A 184 16.32 0.80 -23.26
CA GLU A 184 15.83 1.90 -24.11
C GLU A 184 14.55 1.56 -24.89
N THR A 185 14.43 0.32 -25.35
CA THR A 185 13.25 -0.16 -26.09
C THR A 185 12.02 -0.15 -25.20
N GLN A 186 12.14 -0.66 -23.97
CA GLN A 186 11.08 -0.70 -22.96
C GLN A 186 10.70 0.71 -22.50
N ARG A 187 11.67 1.61 -22.33
CA ARG A 187 11.38 3.01 -21.97
C ARG A 187 10.64 3.75 -23.08
N ARG A 188 10.97 3.49 -24.34
CA ARG A 188 10.25 4.03 -25.49
C ARG A 188 8.83 3.47 -25.57
N TRP A 189 8.68 2.16 -25.47
CA TRP A 189 7.38 1.49 -25.41
C TRP A 189 6.50 2.05 -24.31
N LEU A 190 7.05 2.24 -23.10
CA LEU A 190 6.32 2.78 -21.96
C LEU A 190 5.81 4.20 -22.24
N ARG A 191 6.67 5.06 -22.80
CA ARG A 191 6.28 6.43 -23.17
C ARG A 191 5.18 6.43 -24.21
N GLU A 192 5.31 5.64 -25.28
CA GLU A 192 4.31 5.53 -26.34
C GLU A 192 2.97 5.00 -25.81
N ARG A 193 3.01 3.96 -24.98
CA ARG A 193 1.81 3.37 -24.38
C ARG A 193 1.09 4.37 -23.47
N LEU A 194 1.82 5.17 -22.70
CA LEU A 194 1.22 6.20 -21.84
C LEU A 194 0.67 7.39 -22.62
N ARG A 195 1.23 7.73 -23.79
CA ARG A 195 0.66 8.78 -24.68
C ARG A 195 -0.67 8.36 -25.29
N ALA A 196 -0.88 7.06 -25.47
CA ALA A 196 -2.13 6.53 -26.02
C ALA A 196 -3.28 6.47 -24.98
N VAL A 197 -2.98 6.64 -23.69
CA VAL A 197 -3.99 6.68 -22.62
C VAL A 197 -4.52 8.10 -22.49
N ASP A 198 -5.84 8.27 -22.46
CA ASP A 198 -6.48 9.54 -22.12
C ASP A 198 -6.48 9.73 -20.59
N PRO A 199 -5.64 10.63 -20.02
CA PRO A 199 -5.39 10.66 -18.58
C PRO A 199 -6.53 11.26 -17.74
N ARG A 200 -7.51 11.95 -18.38
CA ARG A 200 -8.70 12.59 -17.78
C ARG A 200 -8.53 13.09 -16.33
N PRO A 201 -7.56 14.00 -16.08
CA PRO A 201 -7.34 14.54 -14.74
C PRO A 201 -8.54 15.33 -14.22
N ASP A 202 -9.38 15.88 -15.10
CA ASP A 202 -10.66 16.51 -14.76
C ASP A 202 -11.61 15.54 -14.04
N ARG A 203 -11.73 14.30 -14.54
CA ARG A 203 -12.59 13.26 -13.96
C ARG A 203 -12.05 12.76 -12.63
N ALA A 204 -10.74 12.52 -12.56
CA ALA A 204 -10.08 12.14 -11.32
C ALA A 204 -10.19 13.24 -10.24
N TRP A 205 -10.08 14.50 -10.65
CA TRP A 205 -10.27 15.66 -9.78
C TRP A 205 -11.72 15.76 -9.29
N ALA A 206 -12.71 15.68 -10.17
CA ALA A 206 -14.12 15.73 -9.81
C ALA A 206 -14.49 14.65 -8.78
N GLU A 207 -14.07 13.41 -9.01
CA GLU A 207 -14.33 12.31 -8.08
C GLU A 207 -13.63 12.52 -6.74
N ARG A 208 -12.40 13.04 -6.74
CA ARG A 208 -11.66 13.38 -5.52
C ARG A 208 -12.41 14.42 -4.68
N GLN A 209 -12.89 15.51 -5.31
CA GLN A 209 -13.64 16.56 -4.62
C GLN A 209 -14.96 16.03 -4.06
N ARG A 210 -15.68 15.23 -4.86
CA ARG A 210 -16.92 14.58 -4.41
C ARG A 210 -16.68 13.72 -3.17
N ARG A 211 -15.68 12.83 -3.18
CA ARG A 211 -15.32 11.99 -2.01
C ARG A 211 -15.07 12.85 -0.78
N GLN A 212 -14.25 13.89 -0.91
CA GLN A 212 -13.93 14.77 0.21
C GLN A 212 -15.17 15.44 0.81
N ASN A 213 -16.06 15.96 -0.04
CA ASN A 213 -17.31 16.56 0.41
C ASN A 213 -18.23 15.53 1.09
N ASP A 214 -18.38 14.34 0.51
CA ASP A 214 -19.15 13.25 1.11
C ASP A 214 -18.70 12.93 2.54
N TRP A 215 -17.38 12.83 2.77
CA TRP A 215 -16.84 12.55 4.10
C TRP A 215 -17.16 13.67 5.10
N LEU A 216 -16.96 14.94 4.71
CA LEU A 216 -17.24 16.10 5.56
C LEU A 216 -18.73 16.27 5.86
N GLU A 217 -19.59 16.08 4.86
CA GLU A 217 -21.04 16.20 5.00
C GLU A 217 -21.63 15.05 5.83
N THR A 218 -21.14 13.83 5.61
CA THR A 218 -21.59 12.67 6.39
C THR A 218 -21.22 12.85 7.86
N ALA A 219 -19.98 13.26 8.16
CA ALA A 219 -19.57 13.53 9.55
C ALA A 219 -20.50 14.54 10.24
N ARG A 220 -20.91 15.61 9.53
CA ARG A 220 -21.88 16.58 10.07
C ARG A 220 -23.27 15.98 10.25
N ARG A 221 -23.78 15.22 9.27
CA ARG A 221 -25.12 14.62 9.29
C ARG A 221 -25.29 13.56 10.37
N LEU A 222 -24.20 12.87 10.72
CA LEU A 222 -24.19 11.83 11.76
C LEU A 222 -24.41 12.37 13.18
N ARG A 223 -24.22 13.68 13.42
CA ARG A 223 -24.42 14.26 14.75
C ARG A 223 -25.86 14.07 15.23
N GLY A 224 -26.01 13.51 16.43
CA GLY A 224 -27.32 13.25 17.05
C GLY A 224 -28.10 12.09 16.43
N GLN A 225 -27.52 11.35 15.47
CA GLN A 225 -28.15 10.15 14.92
C GLN A 225 -28.00 8.96 15.88
N ALA A 226 -28.94 8.03 15.80
CA ALA A 226 -28.85 6.77 16.52
C ALA A 226 -27.66 5.92 16.01
N PRO A 227 -27.02 5.09 16.87
CA PRO A 227 -25.84 4.32 16.48
C PRO A 227 -26.03 3.41 15.27
N ASP A 228 -27.19 2.78 15.12
CA ASP A 228 -27.53 1.90 14.00
C ASP A 228 -27.64 2.68 12.67
N VAL A 229 -28.24 3.86 12.71
CA VAL A 229 -28.28 4.80 11.57
C VAL A 229 -26.86 5.24 11.20
N ALA A 230 -26.02 5.55 12.18
CA ALA A 230 -24.65 5.98 11.93
C ALA A 230 -23.81 4.90 11.25
N VAL A 231 -23.93 3.66 11.72
CA VAL A 231 -23.27 2.50 11.10
C VAL A 231 -23.73 2.29 9.65
N ALA A 232 -25.03 2.38 9.37
CA ALA A 232 -25.56 2.23 8.01
C ALA A 232 -25.03 3.34 7.07
N GLU A 233 -25.01 4.59 7.53
CA GLU A 233 -24.52 5.74 6.78
C GLU A 233 -23.02 5.66 6.49
N VAL A 234 -22.22 5.18 7.43
CA VAL A 234 -20.78 4.95 7.23
C VAL A 234 -20.51 3.82 6.24
N ARG A 235 -21.29 2.73 6.27
CA ARG A 235 -21.21 1.68 5.23
C ARG A 235 -21.53 2.24 3.85
N ALA A 236 -22.60 3.04 3.75
CA ALA A 236 -22.95 3.72 2.52
C ALA A 236 -21.85 4.71 2.06
N LEU A 237 -21.16 5.38 3.01
CA LEU A 237 -20.04 6.29 2.73
C LEU A 237 -18.84 5.55 2.14
N TRP A 238 -18.49 4.40 2.70
CA TRP A 238 -17.46 3.55 2.12
C TRP A 238 -17.86 3.05 0.73
N ALA A 239 -19.09 2.56 0.56
CA ALA A 239 -19.59 2.09 -0.74
C ALA A 239 -19.44 3.16 -1.82
N ARG A 240 -19.92 4.39 -1.56
CA ARG A 240 -19.78 5.51 -2.50
C ARG A 240 -18.37 6.08 -2.60
N THR A 241 -17.48 5.83 -1.64
CA THR A 241 -16.05 6.18 -1.75
C THR A 241 -15.34 5.26 -2.74
N TRP A 242 -15.72 3.99 -2.80
CA TRP A 242 -15.11 3.02 -3.71
C TRP A 242 -15.71 3.06 -5.11
N GLN A 243 -17.03 3.23 -5.21
CA GLN A 243 -17.76 3.31 -6.47
C GLN A 243 -18.49 4.65 -6.52
N SER A 244 -18.21 5.46 -7.55
CA SER A 244 -18.91 6.74 -7.67
C SER A 244 -20.44 6.53 -7.77
N PRO A 245 -21.26 7.34 -7.07
CA PRO A 245 -22.69 7.34 -7.28
C PRO A 245 -23.09 8.06 -8.59
N ASP A 246 -22.17 8.83 -9.20
CA ASP A 246 -22.36 9.42 -10.51
C ASP A 246 -22.13 8.35 -11.59
N PRO A 247 -23.12 8.03 -12.45
CA PRO A 247 -23.01 6.95 -13.43
C PRO A 247 -21.91 7.18 -14.48
N VAL A 248 -21.61 8.43 -14.84
CA VAL A 248 -20.55 8.76 -15.79
C VAL A 248 -19.18 8.53 -15.16
N LEU A 249 -18.99 8.99 -13.92
CA LEU A 249 -17.73 8.75 -13.19
C LEU A 249 -17.55 7.27 -12.85
N ALA A 250 -18.62 6.55 -12.51
CA ALA A 250 -18.59 5.13 -12.25
C ALA A 250 -18.20 4.32 -13.49
N ALA A 251 -18.79 4.63 -14.65
CA ALA A 251 -18.43 3.99 -15.92
C ALA A 251 -16.96 4.25 -16.28
N HIS A 252 -16.48 5.49 -16.09
CA HIS A 252 -15.07 5.81 -16.31
C HIS A 252 -14.13 5.05 -15.35
N GLN A 253 -14.47 4.95 -14.06
CA GLN A 253 -13.68 4.16 -13.10
C GLN A 253 -13.60 2.69 -13.49
N ALA A 254 -14.72 2.10 -13.96
CA ALA A 254 -14.76 0.72 -14.41
C ALA A 254 -13.90 0.51 -15.68
N ALA A 255 -13.98 1.43 -16.65
CA ALA A 255 -13.15 1.38 -17.85
C ALA A 255 -11.65 1.47 -17.53
N VAL A 256 -11.24 2.46 -16.72
CA VAL A 256 -9.84 2.64 -16.29
C VAL A 256 -9.31 1.40 -15.56
N TRP A 257 -10.16 0.71 -14.78
CA TRP A 257 -9.77 -0.53 -14.12
C TRP A 257 -9.43 -1.64 -15.12
N VAL A 258 -10.32 -1.90 -16.09
CA VAL A 258 -10.12 -2.93 -17.11
C VAL A 258 -8.94 -2.59 -18.02
N GLU A 259 -8.82 -1.33 -18.44
CA GLU A 259 -7.68 -0.84 -19.21
C GLU A 259 -6.36 -1.02 -18.45
N GLY A 260 -6.36 -0.78 -17.13
CA GLY A 260 -5.20 -1.00 -16.27
C GLY A 260 -4.74 -2.47 -16.23
N CYS A 261 -5.68 -3.42 -16.23
CA CYS A 261 -5.37 -4.84 -16.31
C CYS A 261 -4.70 -5.20 -17.65
N SER A 262 -5.29 -4.75 -18.77
CA SER A 262 -4.71 -4.94 -20.10
C SER A 262 -3.33 -4.31 -20.19
N TRP A 263 -3.18 -3.08 -19.70
CA TRP A 263 -1.93 -2.36 -19.74
C TRP A 263 -0.80 -3.10 -19.01
N LEU A 264 -1.08 -3.70 -17.83
CA LEU A 264 -0.08 -4.47 -17.09
C LEU A 264 0.25 -5.80 -17.78
N ALA A 265 -0.74 -6.46 -18.40
CA ALA A 265 -0.51 -7.65 -19.21
C ALA A 265 0.38 -7.33 -20.43
N ASP A 266 0.11 -6.23 -21.13
CA ASP A 266 0.92 -5.78 -22.27
C ASP A 266 2.35 -5.44 -21.84
N TRP A 267 2.52 -4.78 -20.69
CA TRP A 267 3.84 -4.54 -20.12
C TRP A 267 4.56 -5.86 -19.83
N HIS A 268 3.86 -6.82 -19.21
CA HIS A 268 4.45 -8.10 -18.85
C HIS A 268 4.93 -8.89 -20.09
N ALA A 269 4.24 -8.74 -21.22
CA ALA A 269 4.68 -9.29 -22.50
C ALA A 269 6.00 -8.69 -23.01
N GLN A 270 6.35 -7.45 -22.63
CA GLN A 270 7.64 -6.81 -22.93
C GLN A 270 8.77 -7.25 -22.00
N ALA A 271 8.46 -7.91 -20.88
CA ALA A 271 9.46 -8.30 -19.91
C ALA A 271 10.27 -9.52 -20.38
N THR A 272 11.59 -9.45 -20.26
CA THR A 272 12.48 -10.58 -20.57
C THR A 272 12.31 -11.71 -19.54
N PRO A 273 12.73 -12.95 -19.84
CA PRO A 273 12.74 -14.03 -18.85
C PRO A 273 13.49 -13.68 -17.55
N GLU A 274 14.60 -12.94 -17.65
CA GLU A 274 15.38 -12.48 -16.50
C GLU A 274 14.60 -11.46 -15.66
N GLN A 275 13.89 -10.52 -16.31
CA GLN A 275 13.05 -9.54 -15.61
C GLN A 275 11.85 -10.21 -14.93
N ARG A 276 11.26 -11.25 -15.54
CA ARG A 276 10.20 -12.06 -14.92
C ARG A 276 10.70 -12.84 -13.71
N ALA A 277 11.87 -13.45 -13.81
CA ALA A 277 12.53 -14.09 -12.68
C ALA A 277 12.86 -13.09 -11.55
N ARG A 278 13.28 -11.88 -11.89
CA ARG A 278 13.49 -10.78 -10.92
C ARG A 278 12.19 -10.39 -10.23
N ALA A 279 11.09 -10.24 -10.98
CA ALA A 279 9.78 -9.93 -10.41
C ALA A 279 9.32 -11.01 -9.43
N ALA A 280 9.49 -12.29 -9.77
CA ALA A 280 9.21 -13.40 -8.85
C ALA A 280 10.07 -13.31 -7.57
N SER A 281 11.37 -13.03 -7.69
CA SER A 281 12.27 -12.84 -6.56
C SER A 281 11.83 -11.66 -5.65
N GLN A 282 11.39 -10.55 -6.25
CA GLN A 282 10.89 -9.39 -5.52
C GLN A 282 9.58 -9.70 -4.78
N LEU A 283 8.64 -10.41 -5.42
CA LEU A 283 7.40 -10.88 -4.78
C LEU A 283 7.68 -11.83 -3.62
N GLN A 284 8.69 -12.70 -3.75
CA GLN A 284 9.14 -13.58 -2.68
C GLN A 284 9.75 -12.80 -1.51
N ALA A 285 10.50 -11.72 -1.78
CA ALA A 285 11.00 -10.84 -0.73
C ALA A 285 9.86 -10.17 0.05
N TYR A 286 8.87 -9.62 -0.65
CA TYR A 286 7.68 -9.08 0.00
C TYR A 286 6.89 -10.13 0.78
N GLU A 287 6.74 -11.35 0.25
CA GLU A 287 6.07 -12.43 0.97
C GLU A 287 6.78 -12.72 2.30
N ARG A 288 8.12 -12.84 2.30
CA ARG A 288 8.91 -13.06 3.52
C ARG A 288 8.70 -11.93 4.53
N ASP A 289 8.75 -10.69 4.08
CA ASP A 289 8.55 -9.52 4.94
C ASP A 289 7.14 -9.49 5.55
N ILE A 290 6.10 -9.79 4.76
CA ILE A 290 4.72 -9.89 5.25
C ILE A 290 4.57 -11.05 6.24
N ARG A 291 5.18 -12.21 5.96
CA ARG A 291 5.12 -13.35 6.88
C ARG A 291 5.78 -13.07 8.23
N ALA A 292 6.88 -12.31 8.24
CA ALA A 292 7.56 -11.90 9.47
C ALA A 292 6.67 -10.98 10.36
N LEU A 293 5.64 -10.36 9.79
CA LEU A 293 4.68 -9.51 10.51
C LEU A 293 3.48 -10.31 11.08
N ILE A 294 3.30 -11.56 10.71
CA ILE A 294 2.18 -12.38 11.21
C ILE A 294 2.52 -12.88 12.63
N PRO A 295 1.63 -12.74 13.62
CA PRO A 295 1.87 -13.27 14.97
C PRO A 295 1.96 -14.81 14.97
N ASN A 296 2.93 -15.36 15.69
CA ASN A 296 3.11 -16.80 15.85
C ASN A 296 1.80 -17.48 16.28
N GLY A 297 1.43 -18.59 15.62
CA GLY A 297 0.26 -19.40 15.96
C GLY A 297 -1.08 -18.94 15.37
N SER A 298 -1.10 -17.97 14.44
CA SER A 298 -2.34 -17.56 13.76
C SER A 298 -2.57 -18.43 12.51
N PRO A 299 -3.54 -19.38 12.50
CA PRO A 299 -3.87 -20.11 11.28
C PRO A 299 -4.50 -19.17 10.24
N PRO A 300 -4.31 -19.41 8.93
CA PRO A 300 -4.97 -18.62 7.90
C PRO A 300 -6.49 -18.74 8.03
N ASN A 301 -7.19 -17.60 8.03
CA ASN A 301 -8.64 -17.58 8.14
C ASN A 301 -9.29 -18.16 6.88
N ALA A 302 -10.00 -19.28 7.04
CA ALA A 302 -10.59 -20.05 5.94
C ALA A 302 -11.74 -19.32 5.20
N SER A 303 -12.36 -18.31 5.80
CA SER A 303 -13.33 -17.45 5.11
C SER A 303 -12.63 -16.45 4.18
N LEU A 304 -11.47 -15.95 4.62
CA LEU A 304 -10.62 -15.03 3.87
C LEU A 304 -9.93 -15.71 2.70
N SER A 305 -9.38 -16.90 2.93
CA SER A 305 -8.78 -17.71 1.88
C SER A 305 -9.78 -18.03 0.77
N ARG A 306 -11.07 -18.25 1.09
CA ARG A 306 -12.14 -18.46 0.11
C ARG A 306 -12.50 -17.19 -0.67
N ALA A 307 -12.61 -16.04 -0.01
CA ALA A 307 -12.90 -14.77 -0.68
C ALA A 307 -11.81 -14.32 -1.68
N ILE A 308 -10.57 -14.80 -1.49
CA ILE A 308 -9.39 -14.46 -2.30
C ILE A 308 -9.05 -15.54 -3.34
N ALA A 309 -9.58 -16.76 -3.17
CA ALA A 309 -9.41 -17.85 -4.12
C ALA A 309 -10.22 -17.65 -5.41
N GLY A 310 -11.21 -16.75 -5.41
CA GLY A 310 -12.22 -16.70 -6.48
C GLY A 310 -13.18 -17.90 -6.38
N PRO A 311 -14.29 -17.91 -7.15
CA PRO A 311 -15.17 -19.07 -7.27
C PRO A 311 -14.44 -20.31 -7.81
#